data_AF-A0A3B9MYF0-F1
#
_entry.id   AF-A0A3B9MYF0-F1
#
_cell.length_a   1.000
_cell.length_b   1.000
_cell.length_c   1.000
_cell.angle_alpha   90.00
_cell.angle_beta   90.00
_cell.angle_gamma   90.00
#
_symmetry.space_group_name_H-M   'P 1'
#
loop_
_entity.id
_entity.type
_entity.pdbx_description
1 polymer ?
#
loop_
_entity_poly.entity_id
_entity_poly.type
_entity_poly.pdbx_seq_one_letter_code
_entity_poly.pdbx_strand_id
1 'polypeptide(L)' 'MQTNEKNNEELKVHTGFRLTKKNYKLLENLENDLGINKTGVINMILSLIEKDKSVLINLIKSAISK' A
#
# COMPACT_ATOMS: atom_id res chain seq x y z
N MET A 1 -30.13 -6.25 -26.21
CA MET A 1 -28.89 -5.44 -26.13
C MET A 1 -28.63 -5.19 -24.65
N GLN A 2 -27.67 -5.89 -24.04
CA GLN A 2 -27.27 -5.68 -22.65
C GLN A 2 -26.23 -4.55 -22.63
N THR A 3 -26.57 -3.45 -21.96
CA THR A 3 -25.65 -2.35 -21.69
C THR A 3 -24.64 -2.79 -20.64
N ASN A 4 -23.45 -3.17 -21.09
CA ASN A 4 -22.28 -3.30 -20.25
C ASN A 4 -21.83 -1.90 -19.82
N GLU A 5 -22.41 -1.38 -18.75
CA GLU A 5 -21.77 -0.34 -17.95
C GLU A 5 -20.52 -0.95 -17.32
N LYS A 6 -19.39 -0.85 -18.03
CA LYS A 6 -18.06 -1.06 -17.46
C LYS A 6 -17.86 0.05 -16.42
N ASN A 7 -18.22 -0.25 -15.17
CA ASN A 7 -17.68 0.45 -14.02
C ASN A 7 -16.16 0.31 -14.09
N ASN A 8 -15.48 1.41 -14.41
CA ASN A 8 -14.02 1.59 -14.32
C ASN A 8 -13.55 1.57 -12.84
N GLU A 9 -14.08 0.67 -12.01
CA GLU A 9 -13.41 0.34 -10.76
C GLU A 9 -12.25 -0.57 -11.14
N GLU A 10 -11.02 -0.05 -11.02
CA GLU A 10 -9.80 -0.85 -11.16
C GLU A 10 -10.00 -2.20 -10.45
N LEU A 11 -9.79 -3.30 -11.19
CA LEU A 11 -10.01 -4.65 -10.68
C LEU A 11 -9.16 -4.87 -9.41
N LYS A 12 -9.81 -4.82 -8.24
CA LYS A 12 -9.14 -5.02 -6.94
C LYS A 12 -8.75 -6.50 -6.80
N VAL A 13 -7.49 -6.75 -6.46
CA VAL A 13 -7.00 -8.11 -6.18
C VAL A 13 -7.03 -8.35 -4.67
N HIS A 14 -7.78 -9.37 -4.25
CA HIS A 14 -7.73 -9.85 -2.87
C HIS A 14 -6.44 -10.64 -2.63
N THR A 15 -5.59 -10.12 -1.75
CA THR A 15 -4.31 -10.75 -1.39
C THR A 15 -4.22 -10.98 0.11
N GLY A 16 -3.61 -12.10 0.50
CA GLY A 16 -3.29 -12.42 1.89
C GLY A 16 -1.77 -12.44 2.08
N PHE A 17 -1.26 -11.63 2.99
CA PHE A 17 0.16 -11.62 3.37
C PHE A 17 0.29 -11.59 4.89
N ARG A 18 1.42 -12.10 5.39
CA ARG A 18 1.72 -12.10 6.82
C ARG A 18 2.62 -10.92 7.14
N LEU A 19 2.25 -10.14 8.15
CA LEU A 19 3.06 -9.05 8.69
C LEU A 19 3.57 -9.40 10.09
N THR A 20 4.70 -8.82 10.46
CA THR A 20 5.12 -8.82 11.87
C THR A 20 4.12 -8.01 12.70
N LYS A 21 3.97 -8.35 13.98
CA LYS A 21 3.08 -7.63 14.90
C LYS A 21 3.39 -6.13 14.97
N LYS A 22 4.67 -5.77 14.90
CA LYS A 22 5.13 -4.37 14.88
C LYS A 22 4.64 -3.64 13.62
N ASN A 23 4.80 -4.24 12.44
CA ASN A 23 4.38 -3.62 11.19
C ASN A 23 2.86 -3.53 11.07
N TYR A 24 2.14 -4.54 11.58
CA TYR A 24 0.68 -4.49 11.65
C TYR A 24 0.20 -3.34 12.52
N LYS A 25 0.79 -3.16 13.71
CA LYS A 25 0.43 -2.05 14.61
C LYS A 25 0.77 -0.68 14.03
N LEU A 26 1.88 -0.55 13.29
CA LEU A 26 2.16 0.67 12.52
C LEU A 26 1.03 0.96 11.52
N LEU A 27 0.55 -0.07 10.82
CA LEU A 27 -0.53 0.07 9.84
C LEU A 27 -1.84 0.53 10.51
N GLU A 28 -2.18 -0.02 11.68
CA GLU A 28 -3.35 0.40 12.47
C GLU A 28 -3.24 1.86 12.95
N ASN A 29 -2.05 2.30 13.36
CA ASN A 29 -1.86 3.69 13.76
C ASN A 29 -2.08 4.63 12.57
N LEU A 30 -1.49 4.32 11.41
CA LEU A 30 -1.65 5.11 10.19
C LEU A 30 -3.10 5.12 9.69
N GLU A 31 -3.82 4.01 9.84
CA GLU A 31 -5.25 3.92 9.54
C GLU A 31 -6.05 4.95 10.35
N ASN A 32 -5.79 5.00 11.67
CA ASN A 32 -6.46 5.94 12.57
C ASN A 32 -6.08 7.39 12.30
N ASP A 33 -4.80 7.66 12.06
CA ASP A 33 -4.29 9.02 11.83
C ASP A 33 -4.81 9.62 10.50
N LEU A 34 -4.95 8.79 9.46
CA LEU A 34 -5.35 9.21 8.12
C LEU A 34 -6.86 9.06 7.85
N GLY A 35 -7.59 8.34 8.71
CA GLY A 35 -9.02 8.07 8.53
C GLY A 35 -9.34 7.20 7.31
N ILE A 36 -8.39 6.38 6.85
CA ILE A 36 -8.55 5.46 5.71
C ILE A 36 -8.25 4.04 6.15
N ASN A 37 -8.87 3.04 5.52
CA ASN A 37 -8.64 1.64 5.88
C ASN A 37 -7.21 1.16 5.55
N LYS A 38 -6.81 0.02 6.14
CA LYS A 38 -5.50 -0.63 5.95
C LYS A 38 -5.11 -0.80 4.47
N THR A 39 -6.04 -1.18 3.61
CA THR A 39 -5.80 -1.32 2.16
C THR A 39 -5.47 0.03 1.52
N GLY A 40 -6.18 1.09 1.90
CA GLY A 40 -5.92 2.46 1.47
C GLY A 40 -4.54 2.95 1.90
N VAL A 41 -4.13 2.67 3.15
CA VAL A 41 -2.78 2.98 3.63
C VAL A 41 -1.71 2.29 2.77
N ILE A 42 -1.87 0.98 2.52
CA ILE A 42 -0.91 0.22 1.70
C ILE A 42 -0.85 0.76 0.28
N ASN A 43 -2.00 0.99 -0.35
CA ASN A 43 -2.07 1.54 -1.70
C ASN A 43 -1.40 2.91 -1.77
N MET A 44 -1.63 3.79 -0.79
CA MET A 44 -0.98 5.10 -0.72
C MET A 44 0.54 4.98 -0.62
N ILE A 45 1.04 4.12 0.26
CA ILE A 45 2.49 3.87 0.40
C ILE A 45 3.07 3.38 -0.93
N LEU A 46 2.41 2.43 -1.59
CA LEU A 46 2.85 1.88 -2.86
C LEU A 46 2.84 2.95 -3.97
N SER A 47 1.81 3.79 -4.04
CA SER A 47 1.75 4.89 -5.01
C SER A 47 2.83 5.96 -4.76
N LEU A 48 3.16 6.25 -3.50
CA LEU A 48 4.26 7.17 -3.16
C LEU A 48 5.61 6.60 -3.57
N ILE A 49 5.85 5.32 -3.31
CA ILE A 49 7.04 4.60 -3.74
C ILE A 49 7.14 4.57 -5.27
N GLU A 50 6.03 4.34 -5.96
CA GLU A 50 6.02 4.27 -7.42
C GLU A 50 6.41 5.61 -8.06
N LYS A 51 5.97 6.74 -7.46
CA LYS A 51 6.36 8.09 -7.89
C LYS A 51 7.87 8.32 -7.80
N ASP A 52 8.54 7.77 -6.79
CA ASP A 52 9.99 7.87 -6.65
C ASP A 52 10.63 6.56 -6.17
N LYS A 53 10.87 5.68 -7.13
CA LYS A 53 11.53 4.38 -6.89
C LYS A 53 12.93 4.53 -6.30
N SER A 54 13.60 5.64 -6.56
CA SER A 54 14.97 5.89 -6.11
C SER A 54 15.02 6.03 -4.59
N VAL A 55 14.01 6.68 -4.00
CA VAL A 55 13.88 6.80 -2.54
C VAL A 55 13.78 5.43 -1.88
N LEU A 56 12.93 4.54 -2.39
CA LEU A 56 12.81 3.18 -1.85
C LEU A 56 14.13 2.41 -1.96
N ILE A 57 14.76 2.44 -3.15
CA ILE A 57 16.03 1.74 -3.38
C ILE A 57 17.11 2.26 -2.43
N ASN A 58 17.18 3.58 -2.22
CA ASN A 58 18.16 4.19 -1.33
C ASN A 58 17.91 3.81 0.13
N LEU A 59 16.65 3.79 0.59
CA LEU A 59 16.30 3.33 1.94
C LEU A 59 16.69 1.87 2.17
N ILE A 60 16.43 0.99 1.19
CA ILE A 60 16.82 -0.42 1.25
C ILE A 60 18.35 -0.55 1.29
N LYS A 61 19.07 0.16 0.42
CA LYS A 61 20.54 0.15 0.43
C LYS A 61 21.11 0.62 1.77
N SER A 62 20.60 1.72 2.32
CA SER A 62 21.02 2.23 3.62
C SER A 62 20.75 1.26 4.77
N ALA A 63 19.69 0.46 4.70
CA ALA A 63 19.37 -0.54 5.70
C ALA A 63 20.26 -1.79 5.61
N ILE A 64 20.73 -2.16 4.40
CA ILE A 64 21.60 -3.32 4.15
C ILE A 64 23.08 -3.00 4.41
N SER A 65 23.52 -1.78 4.12
CA SER A 65 24.92 -1.35 4.33
C SER A 65 25.26 -1.03 5.79
N LYS A 66 24.43 -1.47 6.74
CA LYS A 66 24.60 -1.29 8.18
C LYS A 66 24.84 -2.63 8.84
#